data_AF-A0A8C2BRX8-F1
#
_entry.id   AF-A0A8C2BRX8-F1
#
_cell.length_a   1.000
_cell.length_b   1.000
_cell.length_c   1.000
_cell.angle_alpha   90.00
_cell.angle_beta   90.00
_cell.angle_gamma   90.00
#
_symmetry.space_group_name_H-M   'P 1'
#
loop_
_entity.id
_entity.type
_entity.pdbx_description
1 polymer ?
#
loop_
_entity_poly.entity_id
_entity_poly.type
_entity_poly.pdbx_seq_one_letter_code
_entity_poly.pdbx_strand_id
1 'polypeptide(L)'
;MAASTAVRAAVSFTQRFVRVSPDCSVCPLYRLNVCTGAAVGRVVDGFSAPNRRLGTSIGVCQSADSSSPEEDERVVNVVYIDRSGQRIPVQARVGDNALYLAHKHGIELEGACEASLACSTCHVYVSSEHFEKLPEPEEREDDMLDMAPMLQENSRLGCQIVLTPELDGMELTLPKVTRNFYVDGHVPKPH
;
A
#
# COMPACT_ATOMS: atom_id res chain seq x y z
N MET A 1 23.65 -22.61 -56.68
CA MET A 1 22.19 -22.67 -56.46
C MET A 1 21.89 -23.97 -55.72
N ALA A 2 21.68 -23.90 -54.40
CA ALA A 2 21.43 -25.07 -53.56
C ALA A 2 20.02 -24.97 -52.96
N ALA A 3 19.23 -26.02 -53.15
CA ALA A 3 17.86 -26.15 -52.69
C ALA A 3 17.84 -26.50 -51.18
N SER A 4 16.92 -25.89 -50.44
CA SER A 4 16.58 -26.30 -49.07
C SER A 4 15.07 -26.44 -48.96
N THR A 5 14.61 -27.67 -48.79
CA THR A 5 13.23 -28.06 -48.54
C THR A 5 12.98 -28.09 -47.02
N ALA A 6 12.10 -27.22 -46.53
CA ALA A 6 11.63 -27.23 -45.16
C ALA A 6 10.25 -27.87 -45.09
N VAL A 7 10.13 -29.01 -44.40
CA VAL A 7 8.87 -29.63 -44.01
C VAL A 7 8.49 -29.10 -42.63
N ARG A 8 7.36 -28.41 -42.50
CA ARG A 8 6.74 -28.12 -41.19
C ARG A 8 5.28 -28.55 -41.23
N ALA A 9 5.00 -29.55 -40.39
CA ALA A 9 3.71 -30.16 -40.18
C ALA A 9 2.70 -29.16 -39.55
N ALA A 10 1.48 -29.16 -40.06
CA ALA A 10 0.35 -28.45 -39.49
C ALA A 10 -0.25 -29.26 -38.34
N VAL A 11 -0.42 -28.62 -37.18
CA VAL A 11 -1.16 -29.18 -36.03
C VAL A 11 -2.47 -28.41 -35.91
N SER A 12 -3.58 -29.10 -36.19
CA SER A 12 -4.94 -28.57 -36.13
C SER A 12 -5.40 -28.51 -34.68
N PHE A 13 -5.54 -27.30 -34.13
CA PHE A 13 -6.02 -27.06 -32.78
C PHE A 13 -7.56 -27.00 -32.79
N THR A 14 -8.23 -28.05 -32.33
CA THR A 14 -9.69 -28.10 -32.20
C THR A 14 -10.13 -27.38 -30.93
N GLN A 15 -10.48 -26.11 -31.06
CA GLN A 15 -11.01 -25.30 -29.96
C GLN A 15 -12.52 -25.59 -29.78
N ARG A 16 -12.87 -26.30 -28.71
CA ARG A 16 -14.26 -26.61 -28.35
C ARG A 16 -14.79 -25.50 -27.43
N PHE A 17 -15.47 -24.52 -28.03
CA PHE A 17 -16.26 -23.53 -27.31
C PHE A 17 -17.50 -24.19 -26.71
N VAL A 18 -17.70 -24.07 -25.40
CA VAL A 18 -19.00 -24.30 -24.77
C VAL A 18 -19.52 -22.95 -24.30
N ARG A 19 -20.61 -22.51 -24.93
CA ARG A 19 -21.47 -21.42 -24.47
C ARG A 19 -22.34 -21.97 -23.34
N VAL A 20 -22.32 -21.33 -22.18
CA VAL A 20 -23.40 -21.46 -21.19
C VAL A 20 -24.08 -20.11 -21.10
N SER A 21 -25.32 -20.07 -21.57
CA SER A 21 -26.24 -18.94 -21.45
C SER A 21 -26.96 -18.97 -20.09
N PRO A 22 -27.47 -17.84 -19.60
CA PRO A 22 -27.92 -17.65 -18.23
C PRO A 22 -29.41 -17.99 -18.06
N ASP A 23 -29.79 -18.56 -16.92
CA ASP A 23 -31.20 -18.63 -16.49
C ASP A 23 -31.40 -17.81 -15.23
N CYS A 24 -31.95 -16.62 -15.44
CA CYS A 24 -32.67 -15.84 -14.46
C CYS A 24 -33.96 -16.58 -14.08
N SER A 25 -34.04 -17.11 -12.87
CA SER A 25 -35.33 -17.30 -12.21
C SER A 25 -35.19 -16.94 -10.72
N VAL A 26 -35.76 -15.77 -10.40
CA VAL A 26 -36.15 -15.32 -9.05
C VAL A 26 -35.08 -14.59 -8.21
N CYS A 27 -34.83 -13.33 -8.54
CA CYS A 27 -35.03 -12.23 -7.57
C CYS A 27 -36.49 -11.75 -7.75
N PRO A 28 -37.16 -10.97 -6.88
CA PRO A 28 -36.66 -10.17 -5.76
C PRO A 28 -37.59 -10.16 -4.51
N LEU A 29 -37.12 -9.51 -3.45
CA LEU A 29 -37.89 -8.81 -2.41
C LEU A 29 -39.43 -9.01 -2.40
N TYR A 30 -39.94 -9.89 -1.54
CA TYR A 30 -41.29 -9.76 -0.99
C TYR A 30 -41.34 -10.18 0.48
N ARG A 31 -41.69 -9.19 1.31
CA ARG A 31 -42.40 -9.24 2.60
C ARG A 31 -41.70 -9.76 3.86
N LEU A 32 -41.20 -8.78 4.60
CA LEU A 32 -41.47 -8.52 6.02
C LEU A 32 -42.74 -9.19 6.59
N ASN A 33 -42.56 -9.88 7.72
CA ASN A 33 -43.41 -9.88 8.92
C ASN A 33 -42.59 -10.53 10.05
N VAL A 34 -41.79 -9.77 10.81
CA VAL A 34 -42.15 -9.10 12.09
C VAL A 34 -42.45 -10.08 13.24
N CYS A 35 -41.58 -9.97 14.25
CA CYS A 35 -41.76 -10.07 15.71
C CYS A 35 -42.61 -11.19 16.33
N THR A 36 -41.95 -11.95 17.22
CA THR A 36 -42.40 -12.42 18.55
C THR A 36 -43.87 -12.82 18.76
N GLY A 37 -44.09 -14.09 19.12
CA GLY A 37 -45.14 -14.51 20.07
C GLY A 37 -46.48 -15.02 19.48
N ALA A 38 -46.91 -16.16 20.06
CA ALA A 38 -48.27 -16.70 20.17
C ALA A 38 -49.03 -17.25 18.92
N ALA A 39 -49.19 -18.58 18.95
CA ALA A 39 -50.44 -19.35 18.84
C ALA A 39 -51.00 -19.83 17.47
N VAL A 40 -51.25 -21.15 17.47
CA VAL A 40 -52.22 -22.00 16.75
C VAL A 40 -51.98 -22.40 15.29
N GLY A 41 -51.96 -23.74 15.08
CA GLY A 41 -52.43 -24.42 13.86
C GLY A 41 -51.32 -25.03 13.01
N ARG A 42 -50.82 -26.24 13.30
CA ARG A 42 -51.29 -27.55 12.76
C ARG A 42 -51.22 -27.57 11.21
N VAL A 43 -50.39 -28.38 10.57
CA VAL A 43 -50.65 -29.81 10.29
C VAL A 43 -49.46 -30.35 9.48
N VAL A 44 -48.84 -31.43 10.01
CA VAL A 44 -48.32 -32.67 9.37
C VAL A 44 -47.32 -32.57 8.21
N ASP A 45 -46.47 -33.53 7.89
CA ASP A 45 -45.95 -34.79 8.43
C ASP A 45 -44.69 -34.95 7.54
N GLY A 46 -43.50 -35.25 8.04
CA GLY A 46 -43.14 -36.60 8.43
C GLY A 46 -42.08 -37.16 7.48
N PHE A 47 -41.19 -37.97 8.07
CA PHE A 47 -40.18 -38.85 7.46
C PHE A 47 -38.85 -38.21 7.00
N SER A 48 -37.76 -38.29 7.77
CA SER A 48 -36.91 -39.47 8.10
C SER A 48 -36.21 -40.02 6.84
N ALA A 49 -34.90 -40.21 6.70
CA ALA A 49 -33.75 -40.42 7.59
C ALA A 49 -32.45 -40.09 6.78
N PRO A 50 -31.29 -40.75 6.95
CA PRO A 50 -30.43 -40.91 8.12
C PRO A 50 -29.02 -40.29 7.90
N ASN A 51 -28.42 -39.85 9.00
CA ASN A 51 -27.02 -40.07 9.39
C ASN A 51 -25.99 -40.37 8.27
N ARG A 52 -25.14 -39.38 7.92
CA ARG A 52 -23.75 -39.63 7.51
C ARG A 52 -22.83 -38.50 7.98
N ARG A 53 -22.20 -38.75 9.11
CA ARG A 53 -20.99 -38.05 9.57
C ARG A 53 -19.87 -38.25 8.56
N LEU A 54 -19.31 -37.16 8.05
CA LEU A 54 -17.94 -37.12 7.58
C LEU A 54 -17.25 -36.05 8.41
N GLY A 55 -16.33 -36.50 9.27
CA GLY A 55 -15.56 -35.65 10.14
C GLY A 55 -14.58 -34.80 9.33
N THR A 56 -14.69 -33.49 9.47
CA THR A 56 -13.66 -32.55 9.07
C THR A 56 -12.53 -32.57 10.09
N SER A 57 -11.52 -33.41 9.85
CA SER A 57 -10.25 -33.31 10.57
C SER A 57 -9.17 -32.90 9.59
N ILE A 58 -8.74 -31.65 9.71
CA ILE A 58 -7.36 -31.24 9.98
C ILE A 58 -7.43 -29.72 9.99
N GLY A 59 -7.52 -29.17 11.21
CA GLY A 59 -7.27 -27.76 11.43
C GLY A 59 -5.80 -27.49 11.12
N VAL A 60 -5.54 -26.76 10.05
CA VAL A 60 -4.25 -26.11 9.88
C VAL A 60 -4.34 -24.80 10.64
N CYS A 61 -3.96 -24.87 11.92
CA CYS A 61 -3.44 -23.73 12.66
C CYS A 61 -2.18 -23.27 11.92
N GLN A 62 -2.30 -22.27 11.05
CA GLN A 62 -1.12 -21.54 10.60
C GLN A 62 -0.76 -20.59 11.73
N SER A 63 0.36 -20.94 12.33
CA SER A 63 1.14 -20.22 13.32
C SER A 63 1.04 -18.71 13.07
N ALA A 64 0.60 -17.98 14.09
CA ALA A 64 1.02 -16.61 14.22
C ALA A 64 2.55 -16.66 14.29
N ASP A 65 3.22 -16.27 13.21
CA ASP A 65 4.62 -15.89 13.29
C ASP A 65 4.65 -14.63 14.14
N SER A 66 4.79 -14.83 15.43
CA SER A 66 5.26 -13.81 16.36
C SER A 66 6.74 -13.59 16.05
N SER A 67 7.05 -12.96 14.91
CA SER A 67 8.29 -12.23 14.77
C SER A 67 8.11 -10.95 15.57
N SER A 68 8.34 -11.04 16.87
CA SER A 68 8.62 -9.90 17.73
C SER A 68 9.76 -9.13 17.08
N PRO A 69 9.53 -7.93 16.52
CA PRO A 69 10.65 -7.13 16.11
C PRO A 69 11.09 -6.46 17.41
N GLU A 70 12.18 -6.95 17.99
CA GLU A 70 12.98 -6.11 18.88
C GLU A 70 13.58 -5.03 17.98
N GLU A 71 12.74 -4.07 17.57
CA GLU A 71 13.14 -2.92 16.78
C GLU A 71 14.02 -2.09 17.68
N ASP A 72 15.33 -2.16 17.39
CA ASP A 72 16.40 -1.40 18.03
C ASP A 72 15.86 -0.06 18.55
N GLU A 73 15.78 0.09 19.88
CA GLU A 73 15.38 1.34 20.55
C GLU A 73 16.40 2.47 20.33
N ARG A 74 17.26 2.35 19.32
CA ARG A 74 18.27 3.33 18.95
C ARG A 74 17.58 4.56 18.42
N VAL A 75 17.92 5.68 19.03
CA VAL A 75 17.49 7.02 18.62
C VAL A 75 18.49 7.53 17.59
N VAL A 76 17.96 8.07 16.49
CA VAL A 76 18.73 8.76 15.45
C VAL A 76 18.26 10.20 15.34
N ASN A 77 19.18 11.11 15.01
CA ASN A 77 18.90 12.52 14.84
C ASN A 77 18.68 12.83 13.36
N VAL A 78 17.63 13.56 13.04
CA VAL A 78 17.35 14.05 11.67
C VAL A 78 17.14 15.54 11.74
N VAL A 79 17.69 16.30 10.79
CA VAL A 79 17.52 17.75 10.71
C VAL A 79 16.71 18.08 9.47
N TYR A 80 15.54 18.68 9.67
CA TYR A 80 14.75 19.21 8.56
C TYR A 80 15.09 20.67 8.33
N ILE A 81 15.32 21.03 7.07
CA ILE A 81 15.50 22.41 6.65
C ILE A 81 14.21 22.83 5.97
N ASP A 82 13.44 23.67 6.65
CA ASP A 82 12.14 24.15 6.19
C ASP A 82 12.28 25.06 4.94
N ARG A 83 11.17 25.37 4.27
CA ARG A 83 11.09 26.30 3.14
C ARG A 83 11.67 27.68 3.45
N SER A 84 11.61 28.09 4.72
CA SER A 84 12.19 29.34 5.23
C SER A 84 13.71 29.27 5.45
N GLY A 85 14.32 28.09 5.32
CA GLY A 85 15.73 27.82 5.64
C GLY A 85 16.00 27.55 7.12
N GLN A 86 14.95 27.43 7.95
CA GLN A 86 15.10 27.12 9.36
C GLN A 86 15.48 25.64 9.55
N ARG A 87 16.52 25.40 10.34
CA ARG A 87 16.96 24.05 10.75
C ARG A 87 16.16 23.59 11.95
N ILE A 88 15.44 22.47 11.82
CA ILE A 88 14.58 21.88 12.84
C ILE A 88 15.14 20.48 13.16
N PRO A 89 15.93 20.34 14.24
CA PRO A 89 16.44 19.05 14.66
C PRO A 89 15.32 18.24 15.34
N VAL A 90 15.17 16.99 14.95
CA VAL A 90 14.20 16.05 15.50
C VAL A 90 14.87 14.73 15.86
N GLN A 91 14.29 14.05 16.86
CA GLN A 91 14.73 12.72 17.28
C GLN A 91 13.75 11.69 16.76
N ALA A 92 14.28 10.64 16.15
CA ALA A 92 13.51 9.55 15.57
C ALA A 92 14.01 8.20 16.09
N ARG A 93 13.18 7.18 15.94
CA ARG A 93 13.60 5.80 16.17
C ARG A 93 14.07 5.20 14.85
N VAL A 94 15.00 4.25 14.93
CA VAL A 94 15.29 3.38 13.78
C VAL A 94 13.99 2.69 13.34
N GLY A 95 13.74 2.68 12.04
CA GLY A 95 12.50 2.19 11.43
C GLY A 95 11.43 3.27 11.21
N ASP A 96 11.55 4.46 11.80
CA ASP A 96 10.61 5.54 11.56
C ASP A 96 10.68 6.01 10.09
N ASN A 97 9.53 6.38 9.55
CA ASN A 97 9.41 6.95 8.21
C ASN A 97 9.64 8.46 8.24
N ALA A 98 10.46 8.99 7.32
CA ALA A 98 10.80 10.42 7.33
C ALA A 98 9.59 11.35 7.07
N LEU A 99 8.57 10.92 6.33
CA LEU A 99 7.35 11.72 6.15
C LEU A 99 6.55 11.82 7.46
N TYR A 100 6.26 10.68 8.09
CA TYR A 100 5.47 10.65 9.33
C TYR A 100 6.20 11.32 10.49
N LEU A 101 7.53 11.21 10.54
CA LEU A 101 8.35 11.93 11.50
C LEU A 101 8.19 13.46 11.33
N ALA A 102 8.23 13.96 10.10
CA ALA A 102 8.02 15.39 9.84
C ALA A 102 6.65 15.86 10.36
N HIS A 103 5.59 15.10 10.07
CA HIS A 103 4.23 15.40 10.55
C HIS A 103 4.11 15.40 12.06
N LYS A 104 4.72 14.41 12.73
CA LYS A 104 4.74 14.30 14.20
C LYS A 104 5.38 15.52 14.87
N HIS A 105 6.37 16.12 14.23
CA HIS A 105 7.09 17.30 14.72
C HIS A 105 6.55 18.63 14.17
N GLY A 106 5.44 18.62 13.42
CA GLY A 106 4.80 19.82 12.90
C GLY A 106 5.58 20.51 11.79
N ILE A 107 6.45 19.79 11.08
CA ILE A 107 7.15 20.28 9.89
C ILE A 107 6.16 20.24 8.71
N GLU A 108 6.13 21.32 7.92
CA GLU A 108 5.20 21.51 6.79
C GLU A 108 5.63 20.71 5.54
N LEU A 109 5.95 19.43 5.72
CA LEU A 109 6.18 18.50 4.63
C LEU A 109 4.84 17.91 4.19
N GLU A 110 4.51 18.04 2.92
CA GLU A 110 3.24 17.53 2.41
C GLU A 110 3.30 16.02 2.15
N GLY A 111 2.15 15.36 2.22
CA GLY A 111 2.04 13.91 2.10
C GLY A 111 0.66 13.47 1.63
N ALA A 112 0.20 14.01 0.50
CA ALA A 112 -1.19 13.88 0.04
C ALA A 112 -1.68 12.43 -0.18
N CYS A 113 -0.76 11.50 -0.47
CA CYS A 113 -1.09 10.07 -0.67
C CYS A 113 -0.73 9.18 0.53
N GLU A 114 -0.33 9.76 1.67
CA GLU A 114 -0.06 9.00 2.90
C GLU A 114 0.94 7.85 2.69
N ALA A 115 2.08 8.17 2.05
CA ALA A 115 3.14 7.21 1.71
C ALA A 115 2.76 6.07 0.74
N SER A 116 1.63 6.17 0.03
CA SER A 116 1.17 5.14 -0.93
C SER A 116 1.88 5.16 -2.31
N LEU A 117 3.01 5.87 -2.44
CA LEU A 117 3.76 6.04 -3.70
C LEU A 117 2.89 6.48 -4.90
N ALA A 118 1.91 7.36 -4.64
CA ALA A 118 0.95 7.82 -5.65
C ALA A 118 1.03 9.34 -5.92
N CYS A 119 1.99 10.04 -5.31
CA CYS A 119 2.24 11.46 -5.54
C CYS A 119 3.68 11.83 -5.19
N SER A 120 4.10 13.04 -5.58
CA SER A 120 5.43 13.60 -5.27
C SER A 120 5.39 14.78 -4.28
N THR A 121 4.32 14.90 -3.50
CA THR A 121 4.18 16.00 -2.52
C THR A 121 5.16 15.90 -1.34
N CYS A 122 5.65 14.69 -1.05
CA CYS A 122 6.64 14.41 -0.02
C CYS A 122 8.10 14.52 -0.50
N HIS A 123 8.32 15.17 -1.65
CA HIS A 123 9.65 15.40 -2.21
C HIS A 123 10.54 16.17 -1.24
N VAL A 124 11.76 15.67 -1.04
CA VAL A 124 12.81 16.27 -0.22
C VAL A 124 14.18 16.15 -0.91
N TYR A 125 15.11 17.03 -0.56
CA TYR A 125 16.52 16.88 -0.94
C TYR A 125 17.30 16.28 0.23
N VAL A 126 18.07 15.24 -0.06
CA VAL A 126 18.92 14.58 0.94
C VAL A 126 20.33 15.16 0.86
N SER A 127 21.00 15.36 1.99
CA SER A 127 22.43 15.71 2.00
C SER A 127 23.27 14.65 1.28
N SER A 128 24.27 15.06 0.50
CA SER A 128 25.14 14.16 -0.26
C SER A 128 25.82 13.09 0.61
N GLU A 129 26.20 13.44 1.85
CA GLU A 129 26.84 12.54 2.82
C GLU A 129 25.96 11.34 3.21
N HIS A 130 24.64 11.50 3.13
CA HIS A 130 23.67 10.48 3.50
C HIS A 130 23.00 9.85 2.27
N PHE A 131 23.00 10.54 1.13
CA PHE A 131 22.41 10.04 -0.11
C PHE A 131 23.07 8.75 -0.57
N GLU A 132 24.40 8.64 -0.48
CA GLU A 132 25.15 7.42 -0.85
C GLU A 132 24.86 6.22 0.07
N LYS A 133 24.35 6.47 1.28
CA LYS A 133 23.98 5.41 2.24
C LYS A 133 22.54 4.92 2.05
N LEU A 134 21.72 5.67 1.33
CA LEU A 134 20.34 5.28 1.02
C LEU A 134 20.34 4.23 -0.09
N PRO A 135 19.36 3.30 -0.09
CA PRO A 135 19.15 2.43 -1.23
C PRO A 135 18.82 3.27 -2.47
N GLU A 136 19.19 2.81 -3.66
CA GLU A 136 18.80 3.47 -4.90
C GLU A 136 17.26 3.59 -5.00
N PRO A 137 16.73 4.67 -5.61
CA PRO A 137 15.29 4.81 -5.80
C PRO A 137 14.75 3.67 -6.69
N GLU A 138 13.52 3.24 -6.41
CA GLU A 138 12.83 2.29 -7.27
C GLU A 138 12.33 3.00 -8.54
N GLU A 139 12.16 2.27 -9.65
CA GLU A 139 11.63 2.82 -10.91
C GLU A 139 10.30 3.57 -10.72
N ARG A 140 9.42 3.06 -9.85
CA ARG A 140 8.15 3.72 -9.51
C ARG A 140 8.33 5.01 -8.71
N GLU A 141 9.37 5.08 -7.89
CA GLU A 141 9.72 6.31 -7.18
C GLU A 141 10.21 7.36 -8.19
N ASP A 142 11.06 6.98 -9.12
CA ASP A 142 11.58 7.87 -10.18
C ASP A 142 10.45 8.41 -11.07
N ASP A 143 9.52 7.55 -11.49
CA ASP A 143 8.33 7.96 -12.26
C ASP A 143 7.52 9.06 -11.53
N MET A 144 7.46 8.98 -10.19
CA MET A 144 6.77 9.99 -9.38
C MET A 144 7.63 11.24 -9.19
N LEU A 145 8.94 11.09 -9.01
CA LEU A 145 9.89 12.19 -8.89
C LEU A 145 9.95 13.06 -10.14
N ASP A 146 9.76 12.49 -11.34
CA ASP A 146 9.70 13.25 -12.60
C ASP A 146 8.59 14.31 -12.64
N MET A 147 7.54 14.13 -11.82
CA MET A 147 6.46 15.11 -11.68
C MET A 147 6.75 16.18 -10.62
N ALA A 148 7.82 16.03 -9.83
CA ALA A 148 8.17 16.93 -8.74
C ALA A 148 8.72 18.28 -9.26
N PRO A 149 8.35 19.40 -8.62
CA PRO A 149 8.93 20.70 -8.96
C PRO A 149 10.40 20.78 -8.52
N MET A 150 11.25 21.43 -9.32
CA MET A 150 12.66 21.71 -8.99
C MET A 150 13.51 20.46 -8.70
N LEU A 151 13.25 19.34 -9.39
CA LEU A 151 14.01 18.09 -9.22
C LEU A 151 15.54 18.31 -9.33
N GLN A 152 16.29 17.68 -8.42
CA GLN A 152 17.75 17.64 -8.34
C GLN A 152 18.22 16.18 -8.25
N GLU A 153 19.52 15.95 -8.42
CA GLU A 153 20.12 14.60 -8.36
C GLU A 153 19.99 13.95 -6.97
N ASN A 154 19.95 14.75 -5.91
CA ASN A 154 19.79 14.30 -4.53
C ASN A 154 18.32 14.31 -4.06
N SER A 155 17.37 14.41 -4.99
CA SER A 155 15.94 14.34 -4.69
C SER A 155 15.50 12.92 -4.34
N ARG A 156 14.69 12.79 -3.30
CA ARG A 156 14.00 11.54 -2.95
C ARG A 156 12.58 11.82 -2.51
N LEU A 157 11.72 10.80 -2.55
CA LEU A 157 10.43 10.85 -1.88
C LEU A 157 10.64 10.54 -0.41
N GLY A 158 10.41 11.52 0.46
CA GLY A 158 10.58 11.36 1.91
C GLY A 158 9.74 10.23 2.50
N CYS A 159 8.64 9.85 1.85
CA CYS A 159 7.82 8.72 2.27
C CYS A 159 8.44 7.34 2.00
N GLN A 160 9.46 7.23 1.15
CA GLN A 160 10.18 5.97 0.89
C GLN A 160 11.44 5.84 1.76
N ILE A 161 11.81 6.91 2.49
CA ILE A 161 12.98 6.91 3.36
C ILE A 161 12.60 6.34 4.73
N VAL A 162 13.12 5.15 5.02
CA VAL A 162 13.07 4.52 6.34
C VAL A 162 14.39 4.79 7.06
N LEU A 163 14.31 5.26 8.30
CA LEU A 163 15.50 5.63 9.05
C LEU A 163 16.27 4.40 9.55
N THR A 164 17.52 4.30 9.15
CA THR A 164 18.47 3.27 9.59
C THR A 164 19.50 3.89 10.55
N PRO A 165 20.22 3.10 11.36
CA PRO A 165 21.22 3.64 12.28
C PRO A 165 22.38 4.38 11.58
N GLU A 166 22.60 4.14 10.29
CA GLU A 166 23.66 4.77 9.49
C GLU A 166 23.31 6.21 9.04
N LEU A 167 22.04 6.58 9.18
CA LEU A 167 21.48 7.89 8.82
C LEU A 167 21.40 8.85 10.01
N ASP A 168 22.11 8.57 11.10
CA ASP A 168 22.20 9.49 12.23
C ASP A 168 22.88 10.80 11.81
N GLY A 169 22.20 11.92 12.05
CA GLY A 169 22.63 13.25 11.61
C GLY A 169 22.19 13.64 10.20
N MET A 170 21.30 12.87 9.56
CA MET A 170 20.83 13.16 8.20
C MET A 170 20.13 14.53 8.12
N GLU A 171 20.48 15.31 7.09
CA GLU A 171 19.81 16.57 6.76
C GLU A 171 18.85 16.38 5.57
N LEU A 172 17.59 16.78 5.75
CA LEU A 172 16.54 16.76 4.74
C LEU A 172 16.07 18.20 4.47
N THR A 173 16.23 18.67 3.24
CA THR A 173 15.79 20.01 2.85
C THR A 173 14.47 19.96 2.10
N LEU A 174 13.51 20.78 2.51
CA LEU A 174 12.22 20.90 1.85
C LEU A 174 12.34 21.78 0.59
N PRO A 175 11.72 21.39 -0.53
CA PRO A 175 11.64 22.25 -1.72
C PRO A 175 10.78 23.48 -1.43
N LYS A 176 11.14 24.62 -2.05
CA LYS A 176 10.42 25.89 -1.89
C LYS A 176 8.98 25.85 -2.36
N VAL A 177 8.68 24.97 -3.31
CA VAL A 177 7.37 24.81 -3.93
C VAL A 177 7.05 23.33 -3.96
N THR A 178 5.82 22.97 -3.61
CA THR A 178 5.30 21.61 -3.75
C THR A 178 4.06 21.67 -4.63
N ARG A 179 3.93 20.72 -5.57
CA ARG A 179 2.76 20.66 -6.46
C ARG A 179 1.67 19.83 -5.80
N ASN A 180 0.84 20.48 -5.00
CA ASN A 180 -0.38 19.87 -4.48
C ASN A 180 -1.57 20.63 -5.05
N PHE A 181 -2.51 19.90 -5.65
CA PHE A 181 -3.67 20.47 -6.36
C PHE A 181 -4.70 21.10 -5.41
N TYR A 182 -4.43 21.10 -4.11
CA TYR A 182 -5.26 21.74 -3.10
C TYR A 182 -5.14 23.27 -3.20
N VAL A 183 -6.29 23.93 -3.03
CA VAL A 183 -6.42 25.39 -3.02
C VAL A 183 -5.37 25.99 -2.07
N ASP A 184 -4.50 26.85 -2.60
CA ASP A 184 -3.33 27.39 -1.91
C ASP A 184 -3.67 27.87 -0.48
N GLY A 185 -3.00 27.32 0.54
CA GLY A 185 -3.06 27.78 1.93
C GLY A 185 -3.76 26.86 2.94
N HIS A 186 -4.24 25.68 2.56
CA HIS A 186 -4.73 24.69 3.52
C HIS A 186 -3.59 23.79 4.02
N VAL A 187 -3.21 23.94 5.29
CA VAL A 187 -2.30 23.00 5.96
C VAL A 187 -3.13 21.82 6.47
N PRO A 188 -3.06 20.64 5.83
CA PRO A 188 -3.79 19.48 6.33
C PRO A 188 -3.22 19.09 7.68
N LYS A 189 -4.10 18.95 8.67
CA LYS A 189 -3.69 18.34 9.94
C LYS A 189 -3.51 16.85 9.69
N PRO A 190 -2.36 16.25 10.06
CA PRO A 190 -2.26 14.80 10.10
C PRO A 190 -3.36 14.27 11.03
N HIS A 191 -4.05 13.22 10.59
CA HIS A 191 -5.17 12.60 11.32
C HIS A 191 -4.68 11.64 12.40
#